data_AF-A0A832VYU5-F1
#
_entry.id   AF-A0A832VYU5-F1
#
_cell.length_a   1.000
_cell.length_b   1.000
_cell.length_c   1.000
_cell.angle_alpha   90.00
_cell.angle_beta   90.00
_cell.angle_gamma   90.00
#
_symmetry.space_group_name_H-M   'P 1'
#
loop_
_entity.id
_entity.type
_entity.pdbx_description
1 polymer ?
#
loop_
_entity_poly.entity_id
_entity_poly.type
_entity_poly.pdbx_seq_one_letter_code
_entity_poly.pdbx_strand_id
1 'polypeptide(L)'
;MHPAALPVLLFSLGFLPIGLAVAGKVPAKGAQLLAIFVGITTFITACLLYSGFGMDAPDYLSAAVVGTAGVNFIAAGLPAFGADGKSMSAVVVWTGIMLLVAGAYVMSIAAGSTATLYVGLAVFVFGILCELAALPAFGIGGASFGWLIVLLVIVNTLLAYALMLGLY
;
A
#
# COMPACT_ATOMS: atom_id res chain seq x y z
N MET A 1 7.18 -15.48 12.37
CA MET A 1 6.89 -14.17 11.77
C MET A 1 6.95 -14.30 10.26
N HIS A 2 5.84 -14.07 9.56
CA HIS A 2 5.82 -14.13 8.10
C HIS A 2 6.53 -12.90 7.50
N PRO A 3 7.41 -13.06 6.49
CA PRO A 3 8.21 -11.94 5.94
C PRO A 3 7.36 -10.81 5.36
N ALA A 4 6.16 -11.12 4.87
CA ALA A 4 5.21 -10.14 4.35
C ALA A 4 4.55 -9.23 5.41
N ALA A 5 4.64 -9.55 6.72
CA ALA A 5 3.98 -8.77 7.77
C ALA A 5 4.52 -7.32 7.86
N LEU A 6 5.85 -7.17 7.82
CA LEU A 6 6.50 -5.87 7.99
C LEU A 6 6.20 -4.92 6.82
N PRO A 7 6.27 -5.36 5.54
CA PRO A 7 5.77 -4.57 4.43
C PRO A 7 4.33 -4.12 4.61
N VAL A 8 3.41 -5.03 4.97
CA VAL A 8 1.98 -4.70 5.10
C VAL A 8 1.75 -3.63 6.18
N LEU A 9 2.51 -3.67 7.30
CA LEU A 9 2.48 -2.62 8.33
C LEU A 9 2.98 -1.27 7.80
N LEU A 10 4.12 -1.24 7.09
CA LEU A 10 4.67 -0.02 6.51
C LEU A 10 3.70 0.65 5.54
N PHE A 11 3.02 -0.16 4.73
CA PHE A 11 1.96 0.34 3.83
C PHE A 11 0.78 0.92 4.58
N SER A 12 0.32 0.24 5.62
CA SER A 12 -0.79 0.72 6.45
C SER A 12 -0.45 2.07 7.09
N LEU A 13 0.77 2.22 7.60
CA LEU A 13 1.28 3.48 8.15
C LEU A 13 1.36 4.60 7.10
N GLY A 14 1.73 4.29 5.85
CA GLY A 14 1.77 5.28 4.77
C GLY A 14 0.39 5.78 4.32
N PHE A 15 -0.64 4.90 4.34
CA PHE A 15 -2.00 5.29 3.96
C PHE A 15 -2.78 5.99 5.07
N LEU A 16 -2.42 5.81 6.34
CA LEU A 16 -3.06 6.50 7.47
C LEU A 16 -3.09 8.04 7.32
N PRO A 17 -1.96 8.74 7.11
CA PRO A 17 -1.96 10.20 6.93
C PRO A 17 -2.71 10.63 5.67
N ILE A 18 -2.71 9.80 4.60
CA ILE A 18 -3.46 10.06 3.38
C ILE A 18 -4.96 10.02 3.68
N GLY A 19 -5.44 9.00 4.39
CA GLY A 19 -6.84 8.89 4.81
C GLY A 19 -7.28 10.06 5.68
N LEU A 20 -6.44 10.48 6.63
CA LEU A 20 -6.69 11.66 7.46
C LEU A 20 -6.70 12.96 6.64
N ALA A 21 -5.87 13.09 5.61
CA ALA A 21 -5.85 14.25 4.72
C ALA A 21 -7.13 14.31 3.88
N VAL A 22 -7.56 13.18 3.31
CA VAL A 22 -8.82 13.07 2.56
C VAL A 22 -10.03 13.33 3.47
N ALA A 23 -9.95 12.96 4.76
CA ALA A 23 -10.96 13.28 5.76
C ALA A 23 -10.95 14.76 6.22
N GLY A 24 -10.01 15.58 5.73
CA GLY A 24 -9.86 16.98 6.12
C GLY A 24 -9.33 17.18 7.54
N LYS A 25 -8.64 16.18 8.12
CA LYS A 25 -8.11 16.22 9.49
C LYS A 25 -6.64 16.64 9.57
N VAL A 26 -5.89 16.50 8.48
CA VAL A 26 -4.50 16.94 8.38
C VAL A 26 -4.24 17.64 7.03
N PRO A 27 -3.27 18.56 6.95
CA PRO A 27 -2.94 19.22 5.69
C PRO A 27 -2.39 18.24 4.64
N ALA A 28 -2.91 18.31 3.42
CA ALA A 28 -2.55 17.43 2.31
C ALA A 28 -1.03 17.40 2.03
N LYS A 29 -0.36 18.56 2.10
CA LYS A 29 1.10 18.65 1.88
C LYS A 29 1.90 17.82 2.88
N GLY A 30 1.48 17.79 4.15
CA GLY A 30 2.15 16.97 5.17
C GLY A 30 1.98 15.48 4.91
N ALA A 31 0.77 15.05 4.53
CA ALA A 31 0.50 13.67 4.16
C ALA A 31 1.26 13.22 2.91
N GLN A 32 1.40 14.10 1.91
CA GLN A 32 2.16 13.84 0.69
C GLN A 32 3.67 13.70 0.94
N LEU A 33 4.25 14.52 1.83
CA LEU A 33 5.67 14.38 2.21
C LEU A 33 5.93 13.06 2.94
N LEU A 34 5.02 12.67 3.84
CA LEU A 34 5.11 11.38 4.53
C LEU A 34 4.93 10.20 3.55
N ALA A 35 4.03 10.35 2.56
CA ALA A 35 3.90 9.37 1.47
C ALA A 35 5.23 9.19 0.73
N ILE A 36 5.92 10.25 0.33
CA ILE A 36 7.25 10.11 -0.31
C ILE A 36 8.26 9.38 0.58
N PHE A 37 8.32 9.71 1.88
CA PHE A 37 9.25 9.04 2.80
C PHE A 37 8.97 7.53 2.90
N VAL A 38 7.69 7.16 3.05
CA VAL A 38 7.28 5.75 3.07
C VAL A 38 7.61 5.11 1.73
N GLY A 39 7.29 5.76 0.61
CA GLY A 39 7.55 5.25 -0.73
C GLY A 39 9.01 4.97 -1.02
N ILE A 40 9.91 5.88 -0.64
CA ILE A 40 11.37 5.67 -0.76
C ILE A 40 11.81 4.49 0.09
N THR A 41 11.40 4.44 1.36
CA THR A 41 11.79 3.37 2.29
C THR A 41 11.35 2.01 1.76
N THR A 42 10.09 1.92 1.34
CA THR A 42 9.48 0.73 0.75
C THR A 42 10.17 0.33 -0.55
N PHE A 43 10.48 1.28 -1.43
CA PHE A 43 11.19 0.99 -2.68
C PHE A 43 12.61 0.43 -2.42
N ILE A 44 13.32 0.99 -1.44
CA ILE A 44 14.62 0.45 -1.01
C ILE A 44 14.45 -0.98 -0.47
N THR A 45 13.42 -1.23 0.36
CA THR A 45 13.12 -2.60 0.84
C THR A 45 12.87 -3.57 -0.31
N ALA A 46 12.15 -3.14 -1.35
CA ALA A 46 11.93 -3.96 -2.54
C ALA A 46 13.23 -4.33 -3.26
N CYS A 47 14.15 -3.38 -3.43
CA CYS A 47 15.47 -3.62 -4.02
C CYS A 47 16.31 -4.61 -3.19
N LEU A 48 16.20 -4.55 -1.85
CA LEU A 48 16.89 -5.49 -0.96
C LEU A 48 16.31 -6.90 -1.08
N LEU A 49 14.98 -7.03 -1.10
CA LEU A 49 14.29 -8.31 -1.31
C LEU A 49 14.63 -8.93 -2.67
N TYR A 50 14.64 -8.11 -3.72
CA TYR A 50 14.98 -8.53 -5.09
C TYR A 50 16.42 -9.01 -5.22
N SER A 51 17.35 -8.38 -4.50
CA SER A 51 18.78 -8.76 -4.52
C SER A 51 19.10 -9.96 -3.62
N GLY A 52 18.13 -10.45 -2.83
CA GLY A 52 18.36 -11.53 -1.85
C GLY A 52 19.27 -11.09 -0.69
N PHE A 53 19.38 -9.78 -0.43
CA PHE A 53 20.27 -9.28 0.61
C PHE A 53 19.85 -9.79 1.99
N GLY A 54 20.69 -10.60 2.62
CA GLY A 54 20.41 -11.19 3.93
C GLY A 54 19.39 -12.33 3.91
N MET A 55 19.11 -12.92 2.74
CA MET A 55 18.18 -14.04 2.55
C MET A 55 18.85 -15.20 1.82
N ASP A 56 18.42 -16.43 2.08
CA ASP A 56 18.92 -17.64 1.41
C ASP A 56 18.57 -17.67 -0.09
N ALA A 57 17.48 -17.01 -0.47
CA ALA A 57 17.05 -16.84 -1.86
C ALA A 57 16.33 -15.49 -2.06
N PRO A 58 16.38 -14.90 -3.26
CA PRO A 58 15.61 -13.70 -3.61
C PRO A 58 14.10 -13.93 -3.54
N ASP A 59 13.37 -12.98 -2.96
CA ASP A 59 11.90 -13.00 -2.91
C ASP A 59 11.32 -12.02 -3.95
N TYR A 60 11.23 -12.49 -5.20
CA TYR A 60 10.80 -11.69 -6.33
C TYR A 60 9.34 -11.23 -6.24
N LEU A 61 8.46 -12.04 -5.66
CA LEU A 61 7.04 -11.71 -5.55
C LEU A 61 6.84 -10.59 -4.52
N SER A 62 7.41 -10.74 -3.33
CA SER A 62 7.35 -9.69 -2.32
C SER A 62 8.06 -8.43 -2.82
N ALA A 63 9.21 -8.55 -3.49
CA ALA A 63 9.90 -7.41 -4.09
C ALA A 63 9.03 -6.67 -5.11
N ALA A 64 8.31 -7.37 -5.98
CA ALA A 64 7.43 -6.74 -6.98
C ALA A 64 6.24 -6.00 -6.33
N VAL A 65 5.59 -6.62 -5.34
CA VAL A 65 4.47 -6.00 -4.59
C VAL A 65 4.95 -4.77 -3.84
N VAL A 66 6.04 -4.92 -3.07
CA VAL A 66 6.62 -3.83 -2.26
C VAL A 66 7.13 -2.72 -3.17
N GLY A 67 7.80 -3.05 -4.28
CA GLY A 67 8.35 -2.08 -5.22
C GLY A 67 7.27 -1.26 -5.91
N THR A 68 6.21 -1.93 -6.40
CA THR A 68 5.06 -1.25 -7.04
C THR A 68 4.42 -0.27 -6.09
N ALA A 69 4.22 -0.68 -4.84
CA ALA A 69 3.53 0.16 -3.89
C ALA A 69 4.46 1.24 -3.28
N GLY A 70 5.79 1.05 -3.28
CA GLY A 70 6.77 2.12 -3.04
C GLY A 70 6.72 3.21 -4.11
N VAL A 71 6.65 2.83 -5.39
CA VAL A 71 6.46 3.77 -6.51
C VAL A 71 5.14 4.53 -6.37
N ASN A 72 4.07 3.89 -5.89
CA ASN A 72 2.79 4.56 -5.64
C ASN A 72 2.87 5.66 -4.61
N PHE A 73 3.53 5.40 -3.50
CA PHE A 73 3.67 6.39 -2.46
C PHE A 73 4.56 7.56 -2.89
N ILE A 74 5.58 7.29 -3.70
CA ILE A 74 6.37 8.33 -4.35
C ILE A 74 5.46 9.18 -5.26
N ALA A 75 4.72 8.55 -6.17
CA ALA A 75 3.80 9.23 -7.08
C ALA A 75 2.74 10.05 -6.32
N ALA A 76 2.14 9.49 -5.27
CA ALA A 76 1.16 10.17 -4.43
C ALA A 76 1.73 11.38 -3.69
N GLY A 77 3.03 11.40 -3.39
CA GLY A 77 3.70 12.51 -2.72
C GLY A 77 4.30 13.57 -3.65
N LEU A 78 4.57 13.25 -4.93
CA LEU A 78 5.12 14.19 -5.91
C LEU A 78 4.32 15.51 -6.07
N PRO A 79 2.99 15.56 -5.87
CA PRO A 79 2.26 16.83 -5.88
C PRO A 79 2.72 17.84 -4.81
N ALA A 80 3.32 17.39 -3.70
CA ALA A 80 3.92 18.30 -2.72
C ALA A 80 5.10 19.12 -3.28
N PHE A 81 5.68 18.66 -4.38
CA PHE A 81 6.79 19.26 -5.11
C PHE A 81 6.34 19.95 -6.41
N GLY A 82 5.03 20.12 -6.61
CA GLY A 82 4.47 20.82 -7.76
C GLY A 82 4.19 19.93 -8.98
N ALA A 83 4.26 18.60 -8.86
CA ALA A 83 3.77 17.71 -9.90
C ALA A 83 2.25 17.80 -10.06
N ASP A 84 1.73 17.58 -11.27
CA ASP A 84 0.30 17.57 -11.52
C ASP A 84 -0.39 16.42 -10.78
N GLY A 85 -1.25 16.78 -9.82
CA GLY A 85 -1.96 15.83 -8.97
C GLY A 85 -2.85 14.87 -9.74
N LYS A 86 -3.47 15.31 -10.84
CA LYS A 86 -4.33 14.44 -11.67
C LYS A 86 -3.54 13.35 -12.37
N SER A 87 -2.43 13.73 -13.00
CA SER A 87 -1.53 12.77 -13.65
C SER A 87 -0.94 11.78 -12.65
N MET A 88 -0.53 12.24 -11.47
CA MET A 88 -0.02 11.35 -10.41
C MET A 88 -1.10 10.43 -9.86
N SER A 89 -2.33 10.90 -9.67
CA SER A 89 -3.45 10.07 -9.26
C SER A 89 -3.82 9.01 -10.31
N ALA A 90 -3.68 9.30 -11.61
CA ALA A 90 -3.85 8.30 -12.65
C ALA A 90 -2.81 7.16 -12.56
N VAL A 91 -1.56 7.48 -12.21
CA VAL A 91 -0.52 6.46 -11.94
C VAL A 91 -0.92 5.60 -10.74
N VAL A 92 -1.40 6.21 -9.65
CA VAL A 92 -1.83 5.51 -8.43
C VAL A 92 -3.04 4.59 -8.69
N VAL A 93 -3.98 5.00 -9.56
CA VAL A 93 -5.10 4.14 -10.00
C VAL A 93 -4.58 2.95 -10.80
N TRP A 94 -3.73 3.18 -11.79
CA TRP A 94 -3.23 2.10 -12.66
C TRP A 94 -2.54 0.98 -11.88
N THR A 95 -1.70 1.35 -10.93
CA THR A 95 -1.03 0.42 -10.02
C THR A 95 -1.99 -0.18 -8.99
N GLY A 96 -3.02 0.55 -8.55
CA GLY A 96 -4.11 0.03 -7.73
C GLY A 96 -4.79 -1.16 -8.39
N ILE A 97 -5.13 -1.06 -9.68
CA ILE A 97 -5.67 -2.16 -10.49
C ILE A 97 -4.73 -3.37 -10.50
N MET A 98 -3.42 -3.15 -10.68
CA MET A 98 -2.44 -4.24 -10.70
C MET A 98 -2.36 -4.95 -9.34
N LEU A 99 -2.44 -4.21 -8.22
CA LEU A 99 -2.47 -4.77 -6.87
C LEU A 99 -3.78 -5.54 -6.60
N LEU A 100 -4.93 -5.07 -7.11
CA LEU A 100 -6.19 -5.80 -7.01
C LEU A 100 -6.09 -7.16 -7.70
N VAL A 101 -5.59 -7.19 -8.94
CA VAL A 101 -5.42 -8.44 -9.71
C VAL A 101 -4.41 -9.37 -9.03
N ALA A 102 -3.28 -8.83 -8.57
CA ALA A 102 -2.26 -9.60 -7.87
C ALA A 102 -2.80 -10.21 -6.55
N GLY A 103 -3.50 -9.42 -5.75
CA GLY A 103 -4.12 -9.89 -4.50
C GLY A 103 -5.16 -10.98 -4.77
N ALA A 104 -6.04 -10.78 -5.75
CA ALA A 104 -7.02 -11.78 -6.16
C ALA A 104 -6.36 -13.09 -6.65
N TYR A 105 -5.30 -12.97 -7.45
CA TYR A 105 -4.52 -14.12 -7.90
C TYR A 105 -3.89 -14.88 -6.73
N VAL A 106 -3.21 -14.19 -5.80
CA VAL A 106 -2.59 -14.80 -4.61
C VAL A 106 -3.64 -15.53 -3.76
N MET A 107 -4.82 -14.94 -3.57
CA MET A 107 -5.93 -15.61 -2.88
C MET A 107 -6.42 -16.87 -3.62
N SER A 108 -6.44 -16.85 -4.96
CA SER A 108 -6.90 -18.00 -5.76
C SER A 108 -5.97 -19.22 -5.70
N ILE A 109 -4.67 -18.99 -5.50
CA ILE A 109 -3.64 -20.04 -5.41
C ILE A 109 -3.29 -20.42 -3.96
N ALA A 110 -3.97 -19.84 -2.97
CA ALA A 110 -3.74 -20.07 -1.54
C ALA A 110 -4.28 -21.44 -1.09
N ALA A 111 -3.83 -22.54 -1.71
CA ALA A 111 -4.30 -23.90 -1.48
C ALA A 111 -4.03 -24.38 -0.04
N GLY A 112 -4.95 -24.05 0.88
CA GLY A 112 -4.89 -24.45 2.29
C GLY A 112 -3.93 -23.63 3.17
N SER A 113 -3.26 -22.61 2.62
CA SER A 113 -2.37 -21.72 3.37
C SER A 113 -3.10 -20.44 3.78
N THR A 114 -3.54 -20.38 5.03
CA THR A 114 -4.15 -19.17 5.61
C THR A 114 -3.18 -17.98 5.57
N ALA A 115 -1.88 -18.22 5.71
CA ALA A 115 -0.84 -17.18 5.61
C ALA A 115 -0.87 -16.52 4.22
N THR A 116 -0.89 -17.34 3.17
CA THR A 116 -0.93 -16.88 1.78
C THR A 116 -2.24 -16.17 1.47
N LEU A 117 -3.36 -16.66 2.04
CA LEU A 117 -4.65 -16.00 1.92
C LEU A 117 -4.62 -14.59 2.55
N TYR A 118 -4.05 -14.43 3.75
CA TYR A 118 -3.93 -13.12 4.40
C TYR A 118 -3.03 -12.16 3.63
N VAL A 119 -1.93 -12.65 3.04
CA VAL A 119 -1.10 -11.83 2.14
C VAL A 119 -1.90 -11.38 0.93
N GLY A 120 -2.63 -12.28 0.27
CA GLY A 120 -3.48 -11.94 -0.87
C GLY A 120 -4.55 -10.91 -0.51
N LEU A 121 -5.19 -11.05 0.65
CA LEU A 121 -6.21 -10.12 1.14
C LEU A 121 -5.60 -8.75 1.47
N ALA A 122 -4.42 -8.71 2.08
CA ALA A 122 -3.70 -7.47 2.37
C ALA A 122 -3.32 -6.70 1.10
N VAL A 123 -2.81 -7.41 0.08
CA VAL A 123 -2.47 -6.86 -1.23
C VAL A 123 -3.72 -6.35 -1.96
N PHE A 124 -4.81 -7.10 -1.89
CA PHE A 124 -6.10 -6.67 -2.45
C PHE A 124 -6.62 -5.39 -1.78
N VAL A 125 -6.57 -5.29 -0.45
CA VAL A 125 -6.94 -4.08 0.29
C VAL A 125 -6.05 -2.90 -0.10
N PHE A 126 -4.76 -3.10 -0.39
CA PHE A 126 -3.90 -2.02 -0.92
C PHE A 126 -4.36 -1.50 -2.28
N GLY A 127 -4.80 -2.40 -3.17
CA GLY A 127 -5.41 -2.01 -4.43
C GLY A 127 -6.60 -1.06 -4.21
N ILE A 128 -7.51 -1.42 -3.31
CA ILE A 128 -8.67 -0.57 -2.95
C ILE A 128 -8.21 0.78 -2.38
N LEU A 129 -7.23 0.78 -1.47
CA LEU A 129 -6.71 1.99 -0.85
C LEU A 129 -6.14 2.97 -1.88
N CYS A 130 -5.45 2.47 -2.91
CA CYS A 130 -4.93 3.29 -4.01
C CYS A 130 -6.06 3.98 -4.79
N GLU A 131 -7.12 3.25 -5.14
CA GLU A 131 -8.30 3.81 -5.82
C GLU A 131 -8.93 4.92 -4.99
N LEU A 132 -9.24 4.64 -3.72
CA LEU A 132 -9.88 5.60 -2.82
C LEU A 132 -9.05 6.87 -2.62
N ALA A 133 -7.73 6.74 -2.52
CA ALA A 133 -6.82 7.86 -2.35
C ALA A 133 -6.72 8.74 -3.61
N ALA A 134 -6.99 8.19 -4.80
CA ALA A 134 -6.91 8.91 -6.07
C ALA A 134 -8.21 9.64 -6.43
N LEU A 135 -9.37 9.19 -5.94
CA LEU A 135 -10.68 9.79 -6.22
C LEU A 135 -10.73 11.33 -6.07
N PRO A 136 -10.15 11.94 -5.01
CA PRO A 136 -10.21 13.39 -4.82
C PRO A 136 -9.62 14.20 -5.98
N ALA A 137 -8.61 13.68 -6.69
CA ALA A 137 -8.02 14.36 -7.85
C ALA A 137 -8.97 14.41 -9.06
N PHE A 138 -9.93 13.50 -9.12
CA PHE A 138 -10.99 13.47 -10.15
C PHE A 138 -12.24 14.25 -9.73
N GLY A 139 -12.19 14.99 -8.62
CA GLY A 139 -13.34 15.72 -8.09
C GLY A 139 -14.39 14.83 -7.42
N ILE A 140 -14.08 13.54 -7.23
CA ILE A 140 -14.92 12.59 -6.51
C ILE A 140 -14.37 12.52 -5.09
N GLY A 141 -15.06 13.11 -4.11
CA GLY A 141 -14.49 13.17 -2.77
C GLY A 141 -15.46 13.61 -1.70
N GLY A 142 -15.13 13.24 -0.46
CA GLY A 142 -15.89 13.53 0.74
C GLY A 142 -15.20 12.93 1.96
N ALA A 143 -15.49 13.47 3.14
CA ALA A 143 -14.85 13.02 4.38
C ALA A 143 -15.09 11.52 4.66
N SER A 144 -16.20 10.96 4.16
CA SER A 144 -16.53 9.54 4.23
C SER A 144 -15.48 8.64 3.56
N PHE A 145 -14.91 9.07 2.43
CA PHE A 145 -13.85 8.32 1.74
C PHE A 145 -12.55 8.30 2.57
N GLY A 146 -12.21 9.42 3.22
CA GLY A 146 -11.08 9.47 4.14
C GLY A 146 -11.23 8.51 5.32
N TRP A 147 -12.44 8.42 5.91
CA TRP A 147 -12.72 7.45 6.97
C TRP A 147 -12.73 6.00 6.48
N LEU A 148 -13.18 5.75 5.25
CA LEU A 148 -13.08 4.42 4.64
C LEU A 148 -11.62 4.00 4.46
N ILE A 149 -10.74 4.92 4.02
CA ILE A 149 -9.30 4.68 3.96
C ILE A 149 -8.74 4.32 5.34
N VAL A 150 -9.09 5.09 6.38
CA VAL A 150 -8.65 4.81 7.76
C VAL A 150 -9.13 3.43 8.23
N LEU A 151 -10.39 3.06 7.96
CA LEU A 151 -10.92 1.74 8.31
C LEU A 151 -10.13 0.62 7.62
N LEU A 152 -9.87 0.75 6.31
CA LEU A 152 -9.12 -0.23 5.55
C LEU A 152 -7.66 -0.32 6.02
N VAL A 153 -7.05 0.79 6.42
CA VAL A 153 -5.73 0.80 7.07
C VAL A 153 -5.73 0.01 8.37
N ILE A 154 -6.76 0.15 9.21
CA ILE A 154 -6.90 -0.63 10.44
C ILE A 154 -7.03 -2.12 10.12
N VAL A 155 -7.90 -2.48 9.18
CA VAL A 155 -8.07 -3.88 8.73
C VAL A 155 -6.73 -4.45 8.27
N ASN A 156 -5.99 -3.70 7.45
CA ASN A 156 -4.73 -4.18 6.91
C ASN A 156 -3.62 -4.29 7.97
N THR A 157 -3.63 -3.38 8.95
CA THR A 157 -2.77 -3.45 10.14
C THR A 157 -3.06 -4.73 10.94
N LEU A 158 -4.33 -5.09 11.14
CA LEU A 158 -4.71 -6.32 11.85
C LEU A 158 -4.26 -7.58 11.11
N LEU A 159 -4.38 -7.62 9.77
CA LEU A 159 -3.84 -8.72 8.95
C LEU A 159 -2.33 -8.85 9.11
N ALA A 160 -1.63 -7.72 9.10
CA ALA A 160 -0.18 -7.70 9.29
C ALA A 160 0.23 -8.22 10.68
N TYR A 161 -0.51 -7.83 11.73
CA TYR A 161 -0.31 -8.37 13.08
C TYR A 161 -0.58 -9.87 13.14
N ALA A 162 -1.64 -10.38 12.49
CA ALA A 162 -1.92 -11.80 12.42
C ALA A 162 -0.76 -12.56 11.73
N LEU A 163 -0.23 -12.02 10.63
CA LEU A 163 0.96 -12.54 9.93
C LEU A 163 2.24 -12.48 10.79
N MET A 164 2.38 -11.45 11.62
CA MET A 164 3.53 -11.28 12.49
C MET A 164 3.52 -12.28 13.65
N LEU A 165 2.36 -12.45 14.29
CA LEU A 165 2.14 -13.32 15.46
C LEU A 165 1.93 -14.79 15.11
N GLY A 166 1.74 -15.13 13.83
CA GLY A 166 1.47 -16.52 13.42
C GLY A 166 0.04 -16.98 13.67
N LEU A 167 -0.92 -16.04 13.70
CA LEU A 167 -2.35 -16.31 13.94
C LEU A 167 -3.06 -16.64 12.62
N TYR A 168 -2.59 -17.67 11.91
CA TYR A 168 -3.09 -18.12 10.61
C TYR A 168 -2.96 -19.64 10.46
#